data_AF-A0A7S0DX38-F1
#
_entry.id   AF-A0A7S0DX38-F1
#
_cell.length_a   1.000
_cell.length_b   1.000
_cell.length_c   1.000
_cell.angle_alpha   90.00
_cell.angle_beta   90.00
_cell.angle_gamma   90.00
#
_symmetry.space_group_name_H-M   'P 1'
#
loop_
_entity.id
_entity.type
_entity.pdbx_description
1 polymer ?
#
loop_
_entity_poly.entity_id
_entity_poly.type
_entity_poly.pdbx_seq_one_letter_code
_entity_poly.pdbx_strand_id
1 'polypeptide(L)'
;IDIPFAKTVDWLVERRVLSKGSYQKALRTVHAKIAAALAEERPDCPGIAEVLPPGIEQEKVSYASCCSVLELLKAGGLLAEKSFLGSYTNPHAARWADIVKRYEAGSIFLVDMAQGLVHNCTYELPAIKKDMGRAQKELHELERKQAEYNRLADGGRQRFQEMCDRRHMAPCGHDEIATQLRLTIVQLKPVYERVGRLCQAAAAVEACAFYRRFVLFCLDQARAAEPPPTEEAARPKGGKGKKDAA
;
A
#
# COMPACT_ATOMS: atom_id res chain seq x y z
N ILE A 1 15.47 32.40 33.82
CA ILE A 1 14.06 32.51 34.26
C ILE A 1 13.33 31.40 33.52
N ASP A 2 12.67 30.50 34.24
CA ASP A 2 11.83 29.44 33.67
C ASP A 2 10.36 29.86 33.84
N ILE A 3 9.58 29.81 32.75
CA ILE A 3 8.20 30.32 32.72
C ILE A 3 7.34 29.24 32.06
N PRO A 4 6.33 28.70 32.77
CA PRO A 4 5.36 27.82 32.14
C PRO A 4 4.65 28.55 31.01
N PHE A 5 4.69 28.02 29.78
CA PHE A 5 4.14 28.70 28.60
C PHE A 5 2.64 29.04 28.78
N ALA A 6 1.88 28.20 29.49
CA ALA A 6 0.48 28.43 29.85
C ALA A 6 0.23 29.68 30.70
N LYS A 7 1.25 30.16 31.42
CA LYS A 7 1.19 31.35 32.29
C LYS A 7 1.90 32.57 31.70
N THR A 8 2.27 32.53 30.42
CA THR A 8 3.04 33.61 29.78
C THR A 8 2.31 34.95 29.85
N VAL A 9 1.00 34.99 29.60
CA VAL A 9 0.21 36.24 29.67
C VAL A 9 0.17 36.79 31.09
N ASP A 10 -0.06 35.94 32.09
CA ASP A 10 -0.07 36.35 33.50
C ASP A 10 1.28 36.92 33.91
N TRP A 11 2.37 36.26 33.52
CA TRP A 11 3.74 36.71 33.77
C TRP A 11 4.03 38.08 33.12
N LEU A 12 3.53 38.33 31.91
CA LEU A 12 3.66 39.63 31.23
C LEU A 12 2.91 40.74 31.97
N VAL A 13 1.75 40.42 32.55
CA VAL A 13 0.97 41.35 33.39
C VAL A 13 1.70 41.63 34.72
N GLU A 14 2.23 40.60 35.38
CA GLU A 14 2.98 40.74 36.64
C GLU A 14 4.19 41.66 36.48
N ARG A 15 4.86 41.59 35.34
CA ARG A 15 6.01 42.45 35.01
C ARG A 15 5.65 43.82 34.46
N ARG A 16 4.36 44.15 34.39
CA ARG A 16 3.85 45.41 33.85
C ARG A 16 4.26 45.66 32.40
N VAL A 17 4.58 44.61 31.64
CA VAL A 17 4.72 44.68 30.17
C VAL A 17 3.35 44.92 29.56
N LEU A 18 2.33 44.25 30.11
CA LEU A 18 0.93 44.46 29.78
C LEU A 18 0.22 45.21 30.91
N SER A 19 -0.61 46.18 30.54
CA SER A 19 -1.46 46.87 31.50
C SER A 19 -2.67 46.01 31.87
N LYS A 20 -2.78 45.64 33.15
CA LYS A 20 -3.86 44.80 33.70
C LYS A 20 -5.23 45.41 33.38
N GLY A 21 -6.11 44.63 32.75
CA GLY A 21 -7.46 45.04 32.35
C GLY A 21 -7.54 45.87 31.05
N SER A 22 -6.51 46.67 30.74
CA SER A 22 -6.47 47.45 29.49
C SER A 22 -6.17 46.57 28.27
N TYR A 23 -5.26 45.60 28.41
CA TYR A 23 -4.82 44.77 27.28
C TYR A 23 -5.97 43.98 26.64
N GLN A 24 -6.93 43.48 27.44
CA GLN A 24 -8.09 42.74 26.92
C GLN A 24 -9.00 43.63 26.06
N LYS A 25 -9.17 44.89 26.44
CA LYS A 25 -9.94 45.87 25.66
C LYS A 25 -9.21 46.22 24.36
N ALA A 26 -7.89 46.39 24.43
CA ALA A 26 -7.07 46.62 23.25
C ALA A 26 -7.13 45.43 22.28
N LEU A 27 -6.99 44.21 22.78
CA LEU A 27 -7.10 42.98 21.97
C LEU A 27 -8.46 42.86 21.28
N ARG A 28 -9.57 43.08 22.01
CA ARG A 28 -10.93 43.12 21.41
C ARG A 28 -11.06 44.18 20.30
N THR A 29 -10.40 45.32 20.48
CA THR A 29 -10.41 46.40 19.49
C THR A 29 -9.65 45.99 18.22
N VAL A 30 -8.53 45.30 18.39
CA VAL A 30 -7.74 44.76 17.28
C VAL A 30 -8.53 43.69 16.52
N HIS A 31 -9.14 42.75 17.25
CA HIS A 31 -10.01 41.72 16.70
C HIS A 31 -11.17 42.30 15.87
N ALA A 32 -11.87 43.31 16.40
CA ALA A 32 -12.92 44.01 15.65
C ALA A 32 -12.41 44.65 14.36
N LYS A 33 -11.18 45.16 14.35
CA LYS A 33 -10.55 45.73 13.14
C LYS A 33 -10.14 44.69 12.13
N ILE A 34 -9.66 43.53 12.58
CA ILE A 34 -9.40 42.39 11.70
C ILE A 34 -10.72 41.95 11.06
N ALA A 35 -11.80 41.81 11.84
CA ALA A 35 -13.11 41.41 11.33
C ALA A 35 -13.60 42.38 10.25
N ALA A 36 -13.47 43.69 10.51
CA ALA A 36 -13.78 44.72 9.52
C ALA A 36 -12.89 44.60 8.28
N ALA A 37 -11.57 44.40 8.42
CA ALA A 37 -10.67 44.25 7.28
C ALA A 37 -10.92 42.98 6.45
N LEU A 38 -11.40 41.89 7.07
CA LEU A 38 -11.77 40.65 6.38
C LEU A 38 -13.10 40.74 5.63
N ALA A 39 -14.00 41.64 6.06
CA ALA A 39 -15.28 41.88 5.41
C ALA A 39 -15.16 42.74 4.13
N GLU A 40 -14.05 43.46 3.99
CA GLU A 40 -13.73 44.25 2.81
C GLU A 40 -13.23 43.36 1.67
N GLU A 41 -13.17 43.94 0.46
CA GLU A 41 -12.50 43.30 -0.66
C GLU A 41 -11.04 42.95 -0.30
N ARG A 42 -10.51 41.89 -0.88
CA ARG A 42 -9.13 41.47 -0.60
C ARG A 42 -8.18 42.25 -1.49
N PRO A 43 -7.03 42.70 -0.97
CA PRO A 43 -6.04 43.35 -1.81
C PRO A 43 -5.55 42.37 -2.89
N ASP A 44 -5.62 42.81 -4.14
CA ASP A 44 -5.10 42.08 -5.30
C ASP A 44 -3.57 42.14 -5.31
N CYS A 45 -2.96 41.30 -4.48
CA CYS A 45 -1.52 41.19 -4.35
C CYS A 45 -1.14 39.70 -4.24
N PRO A 46 -0.12 39.24 -5.00
CA PRO A 46 0.35 37.86 -4.93
C PRO A 46 0.67 37.44 -3.48
N GLY A 47 0.30 36.21 -3.11
CA GLY A 47 0.56 35.63 -1.79
C GLY A 47 -0.45 35.99 -0.70
N ILE A 48 -1.30 37.02 -0.88
CA ILE A 48 -2.30 37.38 0.13
C ILE A 48 -3.28 36.24 0.41
N ALA A 49 -3.68 35.49 -0.61
CA ALA A 49 -4.61 34.37 -0.46
C ALA A 49 -4.02 33.19 0.34
N GLU A 50 -2.69 33.07 0.41
CA GLU A 50 -2.03 32.03 1.21
C GLU A 50 -2.02 32.39 2.70
N VAL A 51 -1.77 33.67 3.02
CA VAL A 51 -1.75 34.17 4.40
C VAL A 51 -3.17 34.37 4.94
N LEU A 52 -4.08 34.84 4.09
CA LEU A 52 -5.49 35.04 4.40
C LEU A 52 -6.30 34.24 3.38
N PRO A 53 -6.60 32.96 3.62
CA PRO A 53 -7.45 32.15 2.73
C PRO A 53 -8.91 32.66 2.69
N PRO A 54 -9.64 32.51 1.57
CA PRO A 54 -11.06 32.85 1.48
C PRO A 54 -11.87 32.19 2.60
N GLY A 55 -12.70 32.98 3.29
CA GLY A 55 -13.51 32.48 4.41
C GLY A 55 -12.76 32.26 5.73
N ILE A 56 -11.50 32.71 5.87
CA ILE A 56 -10.79 32.67 7.15
C ILE A 56 -11.55 33.42 8.25
N GLU A 57 -11.71 32.76 9.39
CA GLU A 57 -12.30 33.35 10.60
C GLU A 57 -11.30 34.31 11.27
N GLN A 58 -11.83 35.37 11.90
CA GLN A 58 -11.02 36.42 12.50
C GLN A 58 -10.13 35.92 13.64
N GLU A 59 -10.57 34.89 14.37
CA GLU A 59 -9.83 34.23 15.45
C GLU A 59 -8.58 33.47 14.96
N LYS A 60 -8.52 33.15 13.66
CA LYS A 60 -7.38 32.46 13.03
C LYS A 60 -6.34 33.43 12.47
N VAL A 61 -6.61 34.73 12.50
CA VAL A 61 -5.70 35.76 11.98
C VAL A 61 -4.85 36.31 13.13
N SER A 62 -3.61 35.84 13.18
CA SER A 62 -2.63 36.27 14.19
C SER A 62 -1.96 37.60 13.85
N TYR A 63 -1.26 38.18 14.82
CA TYR A 63 -0.32 39.28 14.62
C TYR A 63 0.71 38.96 13.53
N ALA A 64 1.27 37.75 13.52
CA ALA A 64 2.22 37.33 12.49
C ALA A 64 1.58 37.35 11.10
N SER A 65 0.33 36.90 10.98
CA SER A 65 -0.45 36.98 9.74
C SER A 65 -0.63 38.44 9.29
N CYS A 66 -0.98 39.35 10.21
CA CYS A 66 -1.10 40.79 9.92
C CYS A 66 0.23 41.40 9.41
N CYS A 67 1.36 41.03 10.02
CA CYS A 67 2.69 41.46 9.58
C CYS A 67 3.02 40.92 8.17
N SER A 68 2.77 39.64 7.91
CA SER A 68 2.98 39.04 6.59
C SER A 68 2.13 39.72 5.52
N VAL A 69 0.88 40.06 5.82
CA VAL A 69 0.02 40.84 4.91
C VAL A 69 0.65 42.20 4.61
N LEU A 70 1.14 42.91 5.63
CA LEU A 70 1.75 44.22 5.44
C LEU A 70 3.03 44.14 4.59
N GLU A 71 3.86 43.11 4.78
CA GLU A 71 5.05 42.88 3.96
C GLU A 71 4.69 42.52 2.51
N LEU A 72 3.63 41.74 2.26
CA LEU A 72 3.15 41.46 0.91
C LEU A 72 2.64 42.74 0.22
N LEU A 73 1.85 43.55 0.93
CA LEU A 73 1.40 44.85 0.43
C LEU A 73 2.56 45.79 0.12
N LYS A 74 3.64 45.74 0.92
CA LYS A 74 4.88 46.46 0.66
C LYS A 74 5.56 46.00 -0.63
N ALA A 75 5.72 44.69 -0.79
CA ALA A 75 6.32 44.09 -1.97
C ALA A 75 5.51 44.39 -3.24
N GLY A 76 4.18 44.44 -3.13
CA GLY A 76 3.27 44.86 -4.20
C GLY A 76 3.22 46.37 -4.45
N GLY A 77 4.05 47.19 -3.78
CA GLY A 77 4.11 48.64 -3.99
C GLY A 77 2.96 49.44 -3.39
N LEU A 78 2.06 48.82 -2.62
CA LEU A 78 0.86 49.46 -2.08
C LEU A 78 1.12 50.36 -0.85
N LEU A 79 2.36 50.42 -0.36
CA LEU A 79 2.79 51.27 0.76
C LEU A 79 3.59 52.52 0.30
N ALA A 80 3.66 52.80 -1.00
CA ALA A 80 4.55 53.84 -1.54
C ALA A 80 4.13 55.27 -1.16
N GLU A 81 2.82 55.54 -1.07
CA GLU A 81 2.30 56.88 -0.86
C GLU A 81 1.66 57.03 0.52
N LYS A 82 1.93 58.18 1.17
CA LYS A 82 1.32 58.58 2.43
C LYS A 82 0.60 59.91 2.26
N SER A 83 -0.55 60.04 2.91
CA SER A 83 -1.28 61.30 3.03
C SER A 83 -0.51 62.30 3.91
N PHE A 84 -0.92 63.56 3.87
CA PHE A 84 -0.35 64.64 4.69
C PHE A 84 -0.35 64.33 6.20
N LEU A 85 -1.26 63.47 6.67
CA LEU A 85 -1.37 63.02 8.06
C LEU A 85 -0.57 61.73 8.35
N GLY A 86 0.22 61.25 7.40
CA GLY A 86 1.12 60.10 7.55
C GLY A 86 0.47 58.71 7.40
N SER A 87 -0.81 58.63 7.04
CA SER A 87 -1.49 57.36 6.71
C SER A 87 -1.20 56.95 5.27
N TYR A 88 -1.16 55.65 4.97
CA TYR A 88 -1.08 55.18 3.58
C TYR A 88 -2.31 55.62 2.78
N THR A 89 -2.11 55.97 1.50
CA THR A 89 -3.21 56.36 0.59
C THR A 89 -4.02 55.15 0.12
N ASN A 90 -3.39 53.99 -0.02
CA ASN A 90 -4.09 52.74 -0.34
C ASN A 90 -4.93 52.26 0.88
N PRO A 91 -6.24 51.97 0.70
CA PRO A 91 -7.12 51.57 1.79
C PRO A 91 -6.72 50.26 2.50
N HIS A 92 -6.24 49.25 1.78
CA HIS A 92 -5.80 47.98 2.40
C HIS A 92 -4.52 48.20 3.20
N ALA A 93 -3.55 48.90 2.62
CA ALA A 93 -2.32 49.28 3.31
C ALA A 93 -2.60 50.06 4.61
N ALA A 94 -3.49 51.05 4.56
CA ALA A 94 -3.88 51.84 5.73
C ALA A 94 -4.54 50.98 6.83
N ARG A 95 -5.49 50.10 6.45
CA ARG A 95 -6.18 49.21 7.39
C ARG A 95 -5.23 48.24 8.09
N TRP A 96 -4.42 47.51 7.31
CA TRP A 96 -3.50 46.51 7.87
C TRP A 96 -2.36 47.15 8.67
N ALA A 97 -1.87 48.32 8.26
CA ALA A 97 -0.92 49.09 9.06
C ALA A 97 -1.51 49.58 10.39
N ASP A 98 -2.77 50.04 10.42
CA ASP A 98 -3.43 50.42 11.68
C ASP A 98 -3.65 49.21 12.61
N ILE A 99 -3.97 48.04 12.07
CA ILE A 99 -4.06 46.79 12.84
C ILE A 99 -2.72 46.45 13.50
N VAL A 100 -1.63 46.41 12.72
CA VAL A 100 -0.28 46.12 13.24
C VAL A 100 0.13 47.16 14.29
N LYS A 101 -0.06 48.45 14.00
CA LYS A 101 0.24 49.54 14.96
C LYS A 101 -0.48 49.38 16.29
N ARG A 102 -1.74 48.90 16.28
CA ARG A 102 -2.51 48.66 17.51
C ARG A 102 -2.08 47.42 18.27
N TYR A 103 -1.62 46.40 17.57
CA TYR A 103 -0.98 45.26 18.19
C TYR A 103 0.31 45.66 18.90
N GLU A 104 1.14 46.49 18.26
CA GLU A 104 2.40 46.99 18.82
C GLU A 104 2.18 47.97 19.98
N ALA A 105 1.14 48.79 19.91
CA ALA A 105 0.77 49.73 20.96
C ALA A 105 0.45 49.02 22.28
N GLY A 106 1.30 49.18 23.28
CA GLY A 106 1.14 48.51 24.58
C GLY A 106 1.43 47.01 24.52
N SER A 107 2.20 46.56 23.53
CA SER A 107 2.71 45.19 23.40
C SER A 107 1.63 44.11 23.35
N ILE A 108 0.46 44.41 22.80
CA ILE A 108 -0.68 43.50 22.69
C ILE A 108 -0.35 42.28 21.83
N PHE A 109 0.53 42.42 20.83
CA PHE A 109 1.02 41.30 20.04
C PHE A 109 1.59 40.15 20.89
N LEU A 110 2.17 40.46 22.06
CA LEU A 110 2.69 39.42 22.96
C LEU A 110 1.58 38.52 23.52
N VAL A 111 0.37 39.05 23.68
CA VAL A 111 -0.79 38.27 24.14
C VAL A 111 -1.22 37.27 23.08
N ASP A 112 -1.37 37.74 21.84
CA ASP A 112 -1.75 36.90 20.70
C ASP A 112 -0.71 35.80 20.44
N MET A 113 0.57 36.16 20.42
CA MET A 113 1.66 35.21 20.26
C MET A 113 1.74 34.20 21.42
N ALA A 114 1.53 34.63 22.66
CA ALA A 114 1.49 33.73 23.81
C ALA A 114 0.29 32.77 23.74
N GLN A 115 -0.89 33.25 23.35
CA GLN A 115 -2.07 32.41 23.16
C GLN A 115 -1.86 31.40 22.03
N GLY A 116 -1.28 31.82 20.90
CA GLY A 116 -0.89 30.93 19.81
C GLY A 116 0.12 29.86 20.25
N LEU A 117 1.12 30.23 21.05
CA LEU A 117 2.07 29.28 21.62
C LEU A 117 1.36 28.24 22.51
N VAL A 118 0.46 28.69 23.39
CA VAL A 118 -0.32 27.79 24.25
C VAL A 118 -1.16 26.83 23.41
N HIS A 119 -1.88 27.34 22.41
CA HIS A 119 -2.70 26.52 21.51
C HIS A 119 -1.85 25.48 20.77
N ASN A 120 -0.74 25.92 20.17
CA ASN A 120 0.17 25.05 19.41
C ASN A 120 0.77 23.94 20.29
N CYS A 121 1.24 24.28 21.49
CA CYS A 121 1.83 23.30 22.40
C CYS A 121 0.79 22.35 23.03
N THR A 122 -0.43 22.82 23.24
CA THR A 122 -1.47 22.04 23.94
C THR A 122 -2.27 21.15 23.00
N TYR A 123 -2.51 21.60 21.75
CA TYR A 123 -3.43 20.93 20.84
C TYR A 123 -2.78 20.51 19.53
N GLU A 124 -2.14 21.45 18.81
CA GLU A 124 -1.61 21.17 17.46
C GLU A 124 -0.46 20.16 17.48
N LEU A 125 0.56 20.39 18.31
CA LEU A 125 1.73 19.50 18.38
C LEU A 125 1.35 18.08 18.82
N PRO A 126 0.52 17.87 19.87
CA PRO A 126 0.03 16.54 20.21
C PRO A 126 -0.78 15.86 19.10
N ALA A 127 -1.64 16.60 18.40
CA ALA A 127 -2.42 16.08 17.29
C ALA A 127 -1.50 15.61 16.14
N ILE A 128 -0.58 16.47 15.71
CA ILE A 128 0.41 16.14 14.67
C ILE A 128 1.26 14.93 15.09
N LYS A 129 1.69 14.87 16.36
CA LYS A 129 2.46 13.71 16.88
C LYS A 129 1.65 12.42 16.82
N LYS A 130 0.35 12.48 17.15
CA LYS A 130 -0.56 11.32 17.06
C LYS A 130 -0.74 10.88 15.61
N ASP A 131 -0.85 11.83 14.69
CA ASP A 131 -1.01 11.57 13.26
C ASP A 131 0.24 10.94 12.66
N MET A 132 1.42 11.49 12.99
CA MET A 132 2.71 10.90 12.65
C MET A 132 2.85 9.47 13.18
N GLY A 133 2.44 9.22 14.43
CA GLY A 133 2.46 7.88 15.01
C GLY A 133 1.53 6.89 14.30
N ARG A 134 0.39 7.34 13.75
CA ARG A 134 -0.48 6.49 12.91
C ARG A 134 0.17 6.19 11.57
N ALA A 135 0.69 7.21 10.89
CA ALA A 135 1.35 7.07 9.61
C ALA A 135 2.58 6.13 9.71
N GLN A 136 3.36 6.22 10.79
CA GLN A 136 4.49 5.32 11.03
C GLN A 136 4.06 3.86 11.22
N LYS A 137 2.95 3.61 11.93
CA LYS A 137 2.40 2.25 12.09
C LYS A 137 1.91 1.68 10.76
N GLU A 138 1.17 2.48 10.00
CA GLU A 138 0.67 2.10 8.68
C GLU A 138 1.84 1.79 7.72
N LEU A 139 2.87 2.64 7.70
CA LEU A 139 4.07 2.41 6.91
C LEU A 139 4.73 1.07 7.26
N HIS A 140 4.91 0.78 8.54
CA HIS A 140 5.51 -0.47 8.99
C HIS A 140 4.68 -1.71 8.58
N GLU A 141 3.35 -1.63 8.65
CA GLU A 141 2.47 -2.70 8.19
C GLU A 141 2.56 -2.93 6.67
N LEU A 142 2.66 -1.84 5.90
CA LEU A 142 2.83 -1.90 4.45
C LEU A 142 4.18 -2.50 4.06
N GLU A 143 5.27 -2.10 4.72
CA GLU A 143 6.60 -2.68 4.53
C GLU A 143 6.60 -4.19 4.81
N ARG A 144 5.97 -4.62 5.91
CA ARG A 144 5.84 -6.05 6.24
C ARG A 144 5.06 -6.81 5.17
N LYS A 145 3.92 -6.28 4.73
CA LYS A 145 3.09 -6.89 3.67
C LYS A 145 3.86 -6.94 2.35
N GLN A 146 4.59 -5.90 1.99
CA GLN A 146 5.42 -5.87 0.79
C GLN A 146 6.49 -6.96 0.83
N ALA A 147 7.19 -7.11 1.95
CA ALA A 147 8.19 -8.17 2.12
C ALA A 147 7.56 -9.57 2.02
N GLU A 148 6.38 -9.77 2.60
CA GLU A 148 5.63 -11.03 2.48
C GLU A 148 5.23 -11.33 1.03
N TYR A 149 4.64 -10.37 0.31
CA TYR A 149 4.26 -10.55 -1.08
C TYR A 149 5.46 -10.81 -2.00
N ASN A 150 6.58 -10.13 -1.78
CA ASN A 150 7.81 -10.40 -2.52
C ASN A 150 8.29 -11.84 -2.29
N ARG A 151 8.31 -12.30 -1.03
CA ARG A 151 8.66 -13.68 -0.70
C ARG A 151 7.70 -14.69 -1.33
N LEU A 152 6.39 -14.41 -1.33
CA LEU A 152 5.39 -15.26 -1.97
C LEU A 152 5.57 -15.32 -3.49
N ALA A 153 5.85 -14.18 -4.12
CA ALA A 153 6.11 -14.09 -5.55
C ALA A 153 7.39 -14.85 -5.95
N ASP A 154 8.47 -14.69 -5.18
CA ASP A 154 9.72 -15.42 -5.39
C ASP A 154 9.55 -16.92 -5.20
N GLY A 155 8.86 -17.35 -4.13
CA GLY A 155 8.54 -18.76 -3.93
C GLY A 155 7.64 -19.32 -5.04
N GLY A 156 6.71 -18.51 -5.58
CA GLY A 156 5.92 -18.86 -6.75
C GLY A 156 6.78 -19.07 -8.00
N ARG A 157 7.68 -18.13 -8.29
CA ARG A 157 8.64 -18.23 -9.41
C ARG A 157 9.53 -19.45 -9.30
N GLN A 158 10.10 -19.71 -8.12
CA GLN A 158 10.97 -20.87 -7.89
C GLN A 158 10.22 -22.19 -8.11
N ARG A 159 9.03 -22.36 -7.52
CA ARG A 159 8.21 -23.57 -7.71
C ARG A 159 7.82 -23.77 -9.17
N PHE A 160 7.52 -22.69 -9.88
CA PHE A 160 7.22 -22.75 -11.30
C PHE A 160 8.43 -23.24 -12.10
N GLN A 161 9.61 -22.66 -11.85
CA GLN A 161 10.85 -23.07 -12.52
C GLN A 161 11.18 -24.54 -12.22
N GLU A 162 11.11 -24.96 -10.96
CA GLU A 162 11.33 -26.37 -10.57
C GLU A 162 10.39 -27.33 -11.32
N MET A 163 9.13 -26.92 -11.54
CA MET A 163 8.15 -27.74 -12.26
C MET A 163 8.42 -27.82 -13.77
N CYS A 164 8.97 -26.77 -14.38
CA CYS A 164 9.45 -26.79 -15.76
C CYS A 164 10.70 -27.67 -15.88
N ASP A 165 11.67 -27.52 -14.96
CA ASP A 165 12.91 -28.30 -14.95
C ASP A 165 12.63 -29.80 -14.82
N ARG A 166 11.73 -30.19 -13.90
CA ARG A 166 11.27 -31.59 -13.73
C ARG A 166 10.66 -32.19 -15.00
N ARG A 167 10.11 -31.35 -15.88
CA ARG A 167 9.51 -31.77 -17.16
C ARG A 167 10.50 -31.63 -18.33
N HIS A 168 11.75 -31.29 -18.05
CA HIS A 168 12.79 -31.01 -19.04
C HIS A 168 12.34 -29.96 -20.07
N MET A 169 11.54 -29.00 -19.63
CA MET A 169 11.12 -27.85 -20.43
C MET A 169 12.20 -26.76 -20.36
N ALA A 170 12.37 -26.00 -21.44
CA ALA A 170 13.22 -24.80 -21.40
C ALA A 170 12.62 -23.73 -20.46
N PRO A 171 13.43 -22.81 -19.91
CA PRO A 171 12.91 -21.64 -19.19
C PRO A 171 11.91 -20.90 -20.07
N CYS A 172 10.67 -20.75 -19.59
CA CYS A 172 9.58 -20.20 -20.38
C CYS A 172 8.61 -19.39 -19.51
N GLY A 173 8.04 -18.34 -20.07
CA GLY A 173 6.96 -17.59 -19.42
C GLY A 173 5.62 -18.34 -19.45
N HIS A 174 4.59 -17.76 -18.84
CA HIS A 174 3.23 -18.32 -18.82
C HIS A 174 2.70 -18.63 -20.24
N ASP A 175 2.87 -17.70 -21.17
CA ASP A 175 2.28 -17.79 -22.51
C ASP A 175 2.97 -18.86 -23.40
N GLU A 176 4.16 -19.28 -23.00
CA GLU A 176 4.98 -20.25 -23.73
C GLU A 176 4.78 -21.68 -23.23
N ILE A 177 4.12 -21.89 -22.07
CA ILE A 177 3.92 -23.21 -21.44
C ILE A 177 3.27 -24.18 -22.42
N ALA A 178 2.17 -23.78 -23.07
CA ALA A 178 1.43 -24.65 -23.98
C ALA A 178 2.29 -25.10 -25.17
N THR A 179 3.11 -24.19 -25.70
CA THR A 179 4.05 -24.47 -26.79
C THR A 179 5.14 -25.44 -26.33
N GLN A 180 5.75 -25.18 -25.18
CA GLN A 180 6.80 -26.03 -24.63
C GLN A 180 6.29 -27.44 -24.33
N LEU A 181 5.10 -27.59 -23.74
CA LEU A 181 4.49 -28.90 -23.51
C LEU A 181 4.26 -29.69 -24.82
N ARG A 182 3.82 -29.03 -25.88
CA ARG A 182 3.66 -29.66 -27.21
C ARG A 182 5.01 -30.13 -27.76
N LEU A 183 6.06 -29.32 -27.62
CA LEU A 183 7.41 -29.71 -28.04
C LEU A 183 7.91 -30.94 -27.29
N THR A 184 7.68 -31.01 -25.98
CA THR A 184 8.01 -32.20 -25.17
C THR A 184 7.29 -33.45 -25.68
N ILE A 185 6.02 -33.35 -26.08
CA ILE A 185 5.27 -34.48 -26.67
C ILE A 185 5.90 -34.94 -27.99
N VAL A 186 6.31 -34.01 -28.86
CA VAL A 186 6.94 -34.35 -30.14
C VAL A 186 8.26 -35.11 -29.95
N GLN A 187 9.01 -34.83 -28.89
CA GLN A 187 10.26 -35.53 -28.56
C GLN A 187 10.06 -37.02 -28.23
N LEU A 188 8.84 -37.48 -27.91
CA LEU A 188 8.58 -38.91 -27.71
C LEU A 188 8.57 -39.72 -29.01
N LYS A 189 8.27 -39.09 -30.16
CA LYS A 189 8.13 -39.81 -31.43
C LYS A 189 9.38 -40.62 -31.81
N PRO A 190 10.62 -40.06 -31.78
CA PRO A 190 11.84 -40.83 -32.02
C PRO A 190 12.05 -42.00 -31.05
N VAL A 191 11.59 -41.86 -29.79
CA VAL A 191 11.67 -42.93 -28.79
C VAL A 191 10.76 -44.09 -29.18
N TYR A 192 9.50 -43.81 -29.51
CA TYR A 192 8.56 -44.84 -29.97
C TYR A 192 9.01 -45.48 -31.28
N GLU A 193 9.54 -44.71 -32.23
CA GLU A 193 10.10 -45.25 -33.48
C GLU A 193 11.30 -46.17 -33.20
N ARG A 194 12.19 -45.78 -32.27
CA ARG A 194 13.32 -46.61 -31.88
C ARG A 194 12.88 -47.91 -31.22
N VAL A 195 11.93 -47.85 -30.28
CA VAL A 195 11.35 -49.04 -29.65
C VAL A 195 10.69 -49.93 -30.70
N GLY A 196 9.90 -49.35 -31.61
CA GLY A 196 9.29 -50.07 -32.72
C GLY A 196 10.31 -50.81 -33.58
N ARG A 197 11.39 -50.13 -33.99
CA ARG A 197 12.50 -50.76 -34.73
C ARG A 197 13.17 -51.90 -33.96
N LEU A 198 13.41 -51.72 -32.66
CA LEU A 198 14.03 -52.75 -31.82
C LEU A 198 13.12 -53.97 -31.66
N CYS A 199 11.81 -53.77 -31.49
CA CYS A 199 10.83 -54.85 -31.42
C CYS A 199 10.69 -55.62 -32.75
N GLN A 200 10.92 -54.95 -33.89
CA GLN A 200 10.89 -55.55 -35.23
C GLN A 200 12.24 -56.12 -35.67
N ALA A 201 13.30 -55.98 -34.87
CA ALA A 201 14.61 -56.51 -35.21
C ALA A 201 14.55 -58.04 -35.33
N ALA A 202 15.20 -58.61 -36.35
CA ALA A 202 15.18 -60.05 -36.63
C ALA A 202 15.55 -60.88 -35.38
N ALA A 203 16.59 -60.48 -34.66
CA ALA A 203 16.99 -61.14 -33.41
C ALA A 203 15.87 -61.17 -32.34
N ALA A 204 15.09 -60.09 -32.20
CA ALA A 204 13.98 -60.03 -31.26
C ALA A 204 12.79 -60.90 -31.73
N VAL A 205 12.47 -60.87 -33.03
CA VAL A 205 11.41 -61.69 -33.62
C VAL A 205 11.76 -63.18 -33.53
N GLU A 206 13.00 -63.54 -33.84
CA GLU A 206 13.51 -64.91 -33.74
C GLU A 206 13.54 -65.40 -32.29
N ALA A 207 13.99 -64.57 -31.35
CA ALA A 207 13.94 -64.90 -29.93
C ALA A 207 12.50 -65.16 -29.45
N CYS A 208 11.55 -64.31 -29.85
CA CYS A 208 10.13 -64.50 -29.56
C CYS A 208 9.57 -65.79 -30.20
N ALA A 209 9.92 -66.07 -31.46
CA ALA A 209 9.49 -67.27 -32.17
C ALA A 209 10.08 -68.54 -31.54
N PHE A 210 11.36 -68.50 -31.17
CA PHE A 210 12.04 -69.57 -30.45
C PHE A 210 11.37 -69.83 -29.10
N TYR A 211 11.15 -68.79 -28.30
CA TYR A 211 10.48 -68.91 -27.01
C TYR A 211 9.07 -69.50 -27.17
N ARG A 212 8.29 -69.03 -28.15
CA ARG A 212 6.96 -69.60 -28.44
C ARG A 212 7.04 -71.08 -28.79
N ARG A 213 8.00 -71.49 -29.63
CA ARG A 213 8.20 -72.91 -30.00
C ARG A 213 8.64 -73.75 -28.80
N PHE A 214 9.52 -73.20 -27.97
CA PHE A 214 9.97 -73.85 -26.74
C PHE A 214 8.82 -74.08 -25.75
N VAL A 215 7.98 -73.07 -25.53
CA VAL A 215 6.79 -73.19 -24.66
C VAL A 215 5.82 -74.24 -25.21
N LEU A 216 5.55 -74.24 -26.52
CA LEU A 216 4.69 -75.26 -27.14
C LEU A 216 5.28 -76.67 -26.98
N PHE A 217 6.59 -76.82 -27.19
CA PHE A 217 7.27 -78.09 -26.94
C PHE A 217 7.11 -78.55 -25.49
N CYS A 218 7.32 -77.66 -24.51
CA CYS A 218 7.13 -78.00 -23.09
C CYS A 218 5.68 -78.42 -22.78
N LEU A 219 4.68 -77.76 -23.38
CA LEU A 219 3.27 -78.10 -23.21
C LEU A 219 2.90 -79.43 -23.86
N ASP A 220 3.43 -79.71 -25.05
CA ASP A 220 3.19 -80.98 -25.75
C ASP A 220 3.85 -82.16 -25.02
N GLN A 221 5.05 -81.96 -24.46
CA GLN A 221 5.69 -82.94 -23.59
C GLN A 221 4.87 -83.19 -22.32
N ALA A 222 4.30 -82.15 -21.71
CA ALA A 222 3.43 -82.29 -20.55
C ALA A 222 2.13 -83.05 -20.88
N ARG A 223 1.55 -82.82 -22.07
CA ARG A 223 0.37 -83.56 -22.56
C ARG A 223 0.68 -85.01 -22.95
N ALA A 224 1.85 -85.27 -23.52
CA ALA A 224 2.28 -86.63 -23.85
C ALA A 224 2.66 -87.45 -22.59
N ALA A 225 3.04 -86.76 -21.51
CA ALA A 225 3.26 -87.37 -20.20
C ALA A 225 1.97 -87.59 -19.39
N GLU A 226 0.82 -87.11 -19.89
CA GLU A 226 -0.50 -87.41 -19.33
C GLU A 226 -0.91 -88.83 -19.79
N PRO A 227 -1.13 -89.80 -18.87
CA PRO A 227 -1.54 -91.14 -19.25
C PRO A 227 -2.95 -91.12 -19.87
N PRO A 228 -3.28 -92.04 -20.80
CA PRO A 228 -4.62 -92.09 -21.39
C PRO A 228 -5.67 -92.30 -20.28
N PRO A 229 -6.90 -91.76 -20.44
CA PRO A 229 -7.95 -92.02 -19.48
C PRO A 229 -8.17 -93.54 -19.44
N THR A 230 -7.91 -94.14 -18.29
CA THR A 230 -8.19 -95.55 -18.02
C THR A 230 -9.68 -95.80 -18.27
N GLU A 231 -9.99 -96.60 -19.29
CA GLU A 231 -11.23 -97.36 -19.38
C GLU A 231 -11.34 -98.22 -18.12
N GLU A 232 -12.20 -97.82 -17.18
CA GLU A 232 -12.76 -98.75 -16.20
C GLU A 232 -14.25 -98.92 -16.51
N ALA A 233 -14.55 -100.09 -17.08
CA ALA A 233 -15.89 -100.51 -17.43
C ALA A 233 -16.69 -100.98 -16.19
N ALA A 234 -17.92 -100.46 -16.10
CA ALA A 234 -19.15 -101.10 -15.56
C ALA A 234 -19.23 -101.34 -14.03
N ARG A 235 -20.33 -101.17 -13.28
CA ARG A 235 -21.79 -100.88 -13.41
C ARG A 235 -22.34 -100.99 -11.93
N PRO A 236 -23.65 -100.82 -11.57
CA PRO A 236 -24.85 -100.44 -12.32
C PRO A 236 -25.71 -99.31 -11.68
N LYS A 237 -26.80 -99.00 -12.41
CA LYS A 237 -27.95 -98.11 -12.17
C LYS A 237 -28.45 -97.92 -10.73
N GLY A 238 -28.92 -96.70 -10.43
CA GLY A 238 -30.07 -96.47 -9.55
C GLY A 238 -30.23 -95.01 -9.09
N GLY A 239 -31.41 -94.41 -9.35
CA GLY A 239 -31.92 -93.31 -8.52
C GLY A 239 -32.06 -91.92 -9.16
N LYS A 240 -33.23 -91.66 -9.75
CA LYS A 240 -33.77 -90.30 -9.98
C LYS A 240 -34.11 -89.64 -8.63
N GLY A 241 -33.80 -88.35 -8.47
CA GLY A 241 -34.39 -87.47 -7.45
C GLY A 241 -33.57 -86.18 -7.27
N LYS A 242 -33.86 -85.11 -8.02
CA LYS A 242 -34.69 -83.94 -7.64
C LYS A 242 -34.04 -83.02 -6.58
N LYS A 243 -33.71 -81.80 -7.03
CA LYS A 243 -34.03 -80.48 -6.42
C LYS A 243 -33.54 -80.14 -4.99
N ASP A 244 -32.68 -79.12 -4.89
CA ASP A 244 -33.00 -77.73 -4.45
C ASP A 244 -31.85 -77.05 -3.67
N ALA A 245 -31.74 -75.72 -3.88
CA ALA A 245 -31.12 -74.66 -3.06
C ALA A 245 -29.57 -74.68 -2.90
N ALA A 246 -28.82 -73.58 -3.02
CA ALA A 246 -29.11 -72.14 -3.05
C ALA A 246 -28.06 -71.40 -3.90
#